data_AF-A0AAE0C980-F1
#
_entry.id   AF-A0AAE0C980-F1
#
_cell.length_a   1.000
_cell.length_b   1.000
_cell.length_c   1.000
_cell.angle_alpha   90.00
_cell.angle_beta   90.00
_cell.angle_gamma   90.00
#
_symmetry.space_group_name_H-M   'P 1'
#
loop_
_entity.id
_entity.type
_entity.pdbx_description
1 polymer ?
#
loop_
_entity_poly.entity_id
_entity_poly.type
_entity_poly.pdbx_seq_one_letter_code
_entity_poly.pdbx_strand_id
1 'polypeptide(L)'
;MEGSDYNPAGESVEMPVEELSEQQENEENTLVEDDAIDSSVLVAWGIIVATLLAFFWYQSMSYEAAQRKKKADAEAKAIWDEEQRELRKQQIEEMRRERLESEVQAKRAADEERAARAKDQLIKEEALQDAFRANVDNAQETLLKATEEKVLNEQQAAEEAQIKRALALSERTAAEEAAHLGQQAAATVRQASYDEKTALKPSKREGQPKDQVPALYDERQEDKLRRLESLKKKQLEFEAEASNKASAAKAAKQARASSAAVATTASATPDACINGWMQPGLLQAESDSDRALRLGQIENQEYRRVVQEQDAEFEAALQADRARDAAEEAARRFEHQANERRAQLKDHWQSLEEPAAGAPGVVDIAVRLPQGIRFQRRFDGNALLTDVFDWVDGQWAAPSGAQAVPFQLVTDYPRRVFTFNEAAEAEIKVEEFGSKTLFSAQFDD
;
A
#
# COMPACT_ATOMS: atom_id res chain seq x y z
N MET A 1 33.05 0.93 8.05
CA MET A 1 33.49 2.33 8.20
C MET A 1 34.96 2.28 8.54
N GLU A 2 35.77 2.32 7.49
CA GLU A 2 37.22 2.45 7.55
C GLU A 2 37.59 3.90 7.89
N GLY A 3 38.65 4.05 8.69
CA GLY A 3 39.72 5.02 8.49
C GLY A 3 39.39 6.50 8.55
N SER A 4 39.73 7.13 9.68
CA SER A 4 40.29 8.49 9.65
C SER A 4 41.19 8.68 10.87
N ASP A 5 42.43 8.23 10.72
CA ASP A 5 43.55 8.59 11.59
C ASP A 5 43.90 10.06 11.34
N TYR A 6 43.43 10.93 12.22
CA TYR A 6 43.84 12.34 12.24
C TYR A 6 45.12 12.46 13.06
N ASN A 7 46.23 12.69 12.36
CA ASN A 7 47.58 12.86 12.90
C ASN A 7 47.92 14.36 12.96
N PRO A 8 47.96 15.01 14.14
CA PRO A 8 48.42 16.38 14.25
C PRO A 8 49.95 16.39 14.40
N ALA A 9 50.65 16.16 13.30
CA ALA A 9 52.09 16.31 13.23
C ALA A 9 52.47 17.74 12.82
N GLY A 10 53.10 18.46 13.75
CA GLY A 10 54.29 19.26 13.46
C GLY A 10 54.10 20.56 12.71
N GLU A 11 53.76 21.63 13.43
CA GLU A 11 54.16 22.98 13.06
C GLU A 11 55.19 23.46 14.10
N SER A 12 56.43 23.02 13.90
CA SER A 12 57.60 23.50 14.61
C SER A 12 57.90 24.92 14.13
N VAL A 13 57.45 25.91 14.89
CA VAL A 13 57.85 27.31 14.75
C VAL A 13 59.34 27.39 15.10
N GLU A 14 60.19 27.44 14.08
CA GLU A 14 61.59 27.83 14.17
C GLU A 14 61.64 29.27 14.71
N MET A 15 62.05 29.42 15.97
CA MET A 15 62.43 30.73 16.50
C MET A 15 63.84 31.06 16.00
N PRO A 16 64.07 32.26 15.45
CA PRO A 16 65.39 32.68 15.01
C PRO A 16 66.30 32.82 16.23
N VAL A 17 67.40 32.07 16.21
CA VAL A 17 68.55 32.25 17.12
C VAL A 17 69.23 33.54 16.70
N GLU A 18 68.91 34.64 17.40
CA GLU A 18 69.69 35.88 17.31
C GLU A 18 71.05 35.65 17.98
N GLU A 19 72.07 35.47 17.13
CA GLU A 19 73.49 35.64 17.47
C GLU A 19 73.71 37.04 18.04
N LEU A 20 73.72 37.15 19.37
CA LEU A 20 74.32 38.30 20.04
C LEU A 20 75.83 38.15 19.97
N SER A 21 76.38 38.82 18.95
CA SER A 21 77.77 39.10 18.72
C SER A 21 78.51 39.54 19.99
N GLU A 22 79.62 38.86 20.25
CA GLU A 22 80.77 39.36 20.99
C GLU A 22 81.13 40.78 20.52
N GLN A 23 80.84 41.78 21.36
CA GLN A 23 81.51 43.07 21.30
C GLN A 23 82.37 43.22 22.55
N GLN A 24 83.62 42.83 22.34
CA GLN A 24 84.76 42.95 23.20
C GLN A 24 85.40 44.33 22.94
N GLU A 25 84.97 45.35 23.68
CA GLU A 25 85.69 46.64 23.82
C GLU A 25 85.76 46.91 25.34
N ASN A 26 86.87 46.67 26.01
CA ASN A 26 88.14 47.39 25.95
C ASN A 26 87.98 48.84 26.45
N GLU A 27 87.73 48.99 27.76
CA GLU A 27 87.91 50.27 28.45
C GLU A 27 88.94 50.16 29.56
N GLU A 28 89.92 51.05 29.40
CA GLU A 28 91.07 51.38 30.21
C GLU A 28 90.84 51.34 31.73
N ASN A 29 91.70 50.54 32.35
CA ASN A 29 92.02 50.57 33.77
C ASN A 29 92.80 51.85 34.09
N THR A 30 92.10 52.96 34.34
CA THR A 30 92.69 54.15 34.96
C THR A 30 92.74 53.95 36.47
N LEU A 31 93.93 53.68 37.00
CA LEU A 31 94.27 53.78 38.42
C LEU A 31 93.96 55.19 38.91
N VAL A 32 92.86 55.36 39.64
CA VAL A 32 92.58 56.54 40.45
C VAL A 32 93.10 56.28 41.87
N GLU A 33 93.79 57.29 42.38
CA GLU A 33 94.50 57.35 43.64
C GLU A 33 93.61 57.01 44.85
N ASP A 34 94.20 56.31 45.82
CA ASP A 34 93.61 55.94 47.12
C ASP A 34 93.31 57.20 47.96
N ASP A 35 92.22 57.88 47.65
CA ASP A 35 91.57 58.78 48.60
C ASP A 35 90.87 57.93 49.66
N ALA A 36 91.27 58.13 50.91
CA ALA A 36 90.67 57.49 52.08
C ALA A 36 89.16 57.78 52.10
N ILE A 37 88.37 56.81 51.60
CA ILE A 37 86.91 56.86 51.59
C ILE A 37 86.46 57.03 53.03
N ASP A 38 85.90 58.19 53.32
CA ASP A 38 85.38 58.54 54.62
C ASP A 38 84.34 57.49 55.05
N SER A 39 84.50 56.93 56.24
CA SER A 39 83.69 55.82 56.77
C SER A 39 82.17 56.08 56.71
N SER A 40 81.78 57.36 56.67
CA SER A 40 80.41 57.83 56.47
C SER A 40 79.82 57.43 55.10
N VAL A 41 80.63 57.43 54.03
CA VAL A 41 80.24 57.05 52.67
C VAL A 41 79.97 55.54 52.58
N LEU A 42 80.79 54.72 53.23
CA LEU A 42 80.58 53.26 53.30
C LEU A 42 79.29 52.89 54.02
N VAL A 43 78.95 53.61 55.10
CA VAL A 43 77.67 53.40 55.82
C VAL A 43 76.48 53.82 54.94
N ALA A 44 76.56 54.95 54.24
CA ALA A 44 75.51 55.39 53.32
C ALA A 44 75.29 54.38 52.17
N TRP A 45 76.38 53.86 51.58
CA TRP A 45 76.32 52.81 50.57
C TRP A 45 75.73 51.52 51.11
N GLY A 46 76.09 51.11 52.33
CA GLY A 46 75.52 49.93 52.99
C GLY A 46 73.99 50.02 53.13
N ILE A 47 73.46 51.19 53.51
CA ILE A 47 72.01 51.42 53.62
C ILE A 47 71.33 51.36 52.24
N ILE A 48 71.95 51.96 51.21
CA ILE A 48 71.40 51.91 49.83
C ILE A 48 71.36 50.47 49.32
N VAL A 49 72.43 49.71 49.48
CA VAL A 49 72.47 48.30 49.05
C VAL A 49 71.44 47.46 49.82
N ALA A 50 71.32 47.65 51.13
CA ALA A 50 70.33 46.93 51.94
C ALA A 50 68.88 47.26 51.51
N THR A 51 68.57 48.52 51.20
CA THR A 51 67.23 48.92 50.73
C THR A 51 66.92 48.37 49.34
N LEU A 52 67.89 48.34 48.42
CA LEU A 52 67.74 47.72 47.11
C LEU A 52 67.54 46.20 47.19
N LEU A 53 68.28 45.51 48.06
CA LEU A 53 68.09 44.08 48.30
C LEU A 53 66.71 43.79 48.90
N ALA A 54 66.25 44.59 49.85
CA ALA A 54 64.91 44.48 50.41
C ALA A 54 63.82 44.73 49.34
N PHE A 55 64.01 45.71 48.46
CA PHE A 55 63.10 45.99 47.35
C PHE A 55 63.07 44.86 46.33
N PHE A 56 64.23 44.32 45.94
CA PHE A 56 64.33 43.19 45.02
C PHE A 56 63.70 41.92 45.62
N TRP A 57 63.92 41.66 46.90
CA TRP A 57 63.27 40.56 47.61
C TRP A 57 61.75 40.73 47.66
N TYR A 58 61.25 41.94 47.92
CA TYR A 58 59.82 42.24 47.87
C TYR A 58 59.23 42.05 46.46
N GLN A 59 59.92 42.52 45.42
CA GLN A 59 59.54 42.31 44.02
C GLN A 59 59.50 40.82 43.67
N SER A 60 60.51 40.04 44.07
CA SER A 60 60.57 38.60 43.86
C SER A 60 59.41 37.88 44.55
N MET A 61 59.11 38.23 45.81
CA MET A 61 57.96 37.67 46.54
C MET A 61 56.62 38.05 45.92
N SER A 62 56.45 39.29 45.47
CA SER A 62 55.25 39.75 44.77
C SER A 62 55.05 39.00 43.45
N TYR A 63 56.13 38.80 42.70
CA TYR A 63 56.11 38.04 41.46
C TYR A 63 55.76 36.57 41.69
N GLU A 64 56.35 35.92 42.70
CA GLU A 64 55.98 34.54 43.07
C GLU A 64 54.51 34.43 43.49
N ALA A 65 54.00 35.37 44.28
CA ALA A 65 52.59 35.40 44.67
C ALA A 65 51.67 35.56 43.45
N ALA A 66 52.02 36.41 42.49
CA ALA A 66 51.28 36.58 41.24
C ALA A 66 51.31 35.30 40.39
N GLN A 67 52.44 34.61 40.31
CA GLN A 67 52.55 33.34 39.57
C GLN A 67 51.74 32.22 40.23
N ARG A 68 51.75 32.12 41.57
CA ARG A 68 50.90 31.17 42.30
C ARG A 68 49.42 31.43 42.07
N LYS A 69 49.00 32.70 42.03
CA LYS A 69 47.62 33.06 41.71
C LYS A 69 47.25 32.67 40.28
N LYS A 70 48.08 32.99 39.28
CA LYS A 70 47.86 32.59 37.88
C LYS A 70 47.74 31.07 37.73
N LYS A 71 48.60 30.32 38.42
CA LYS A 71 48.56 28.86 38.42
C LYS A 71 47.26 28.32 39.06
N ALA A 72 46.86 28.87 40.20
CA ALA A 72 45.61 28.50 40.87
C ALA A 72 44.37 28.82 40.00
N ASP A 73 44.34 29.98 39.35
CA ASP A 73 43.26 30.37 38.44
C ASP A 73 43.21 29.46 37.20
N ALA A 74 44.38 29.04 36.69
CA ALA A 74 44.47 28.08 35.58
C ALA A 74 44.00 26.67 35.97
N GLU A 75 44.39 26.19 37.16
CA GLU A 75 43.92 24.90 37.71
C GLU A 75 42.40 24.91 37.95
N ALA A 76 41.87 26.00 38.53
CA ALA A 76 40.43 26.17 38.74
C ALA A 76 39.65 26.18 37.41
N LYS A 77 40.19 26.85 36.37
CA LYS A 77 39.59 26.83 35.04
C LYS A 77 39.63 25.44 34.40
N ALA A 78 40.73 24.70 34.54
CA ALA A 78 40.85 23.35 34.01
C ALA A 78 39.83 22.38 34.63
N ILE A 79 39.62 22.46 35.95
CA ILE A 79 38.60 21.68 36.66
C ILE A 79 37.20 22.03 36.15
N TRP A 80 36.89 23.33 36.01
CA TRP A 80 35.60 23.78 35.49
C TRP A 80 35.35 23.30 34.05
N ASP A 81 36.36 23.38 33.18
CA ASP A 81 36.27 22.90 31.79
C ASP A 81 36.12 21.36 31.72
N GLU A 82 36.63 20.60 32.69
CA GLU A 82 36.42 19.16 32.80
C GLU A 82 35.00 18.83 33.28
N GLU A 83 34.48 19.52 34.30
CA GLU A 83 33.09 19.39 34.74
C GLU A 83 32.09 19.70 33.61
N GLN A 84 32.34 20.75 32.82
CA GLN A 84 31.50 21.08 31.67
C GLN A 84 31.56 20.01 30.57
N ARG A 85 32.71 19.37 30.37
CA ARG A 85 32.84 18.25 29.42
C ARG A 85 32.06 17.03 29.89
N GLU A 86 32.12 16.69 31.17
CA GLU A 86 31.33 15.58 31.73
C GLU A 86 29.83 15.85 31.68
N LEU A 87 29.40 17.08 32.00
CA LEU A 87 27.99 17.46 31.88
C LEU A 87 27.47 17.32 30.43
N ARG A 88 28.27 17.75 29.43
CA ARG A 88 27.91 17.57 28.02
C ARG A 88 27.85 16.09 27.61
N LYS A 89 28.75 15.25 28.12
CA LYS A 89 28.69 13.80 27.87
C LYS A 89 27.40 13.20 28.44
N GLN A 90 27.04 13.56 29.67
CA GLN A 90 25.79 13.11 30.30
C GLN A 90 24.56 13.54 29.49
N GLN A 91 24.51 14.79 29.04
CA GLN A 91 23.41 15.29 28.18
C GLN A 91 23.34 14.52 26.84
N ILE A 92 24.48 14.20 26.22
CA ILE A 92 24.49 13.40 24.98
C ILE A 92 24.00 11.98 25.23
N GLU A 93 24.38 11.36 26.35
CA GLU A 93 23.92 10.02 26.73
C GLU A 93 22.43 10.00 27.04
N GLU A 94 21.92 11.04 27.73
CA GLU A 94 20.50 11.22 28.01
C GLU A 94 19.69 11.36 26.71
N MET A 95 20.10 12.23 25.78
CA MET A 95 19.44 12.35 24.47
C MET A 95 19.48 11.05 23.67
N ARG A 96 20.58 10.27 23.75
CA ARG A 96 20.66 8.95 23.11
C ARG A 96 19.68 7.96 23.71
N ARG A 97 19.51 7.98 25.03
CA ARG A 97 18.56 7.13 25.74
C ARG A 97 17.12 7.49 25.35
N GLU A 98 16.77 8.77 25.36
CA GLU A 98 15.45 9.23 24.91
C GLU A 98 15.15 8.83 23.47
N ARG A 99 16.15 8.95 22.57
CA ARG A 99 16.02 8.50 21.18
C ARG A 99 15.76 7.00 21.09
N LEU A 100 16.49 6.18 21.82
CA LEU A 100 16.28 4.72 21.86
C LEU A 100 14.91 4.36 22.44
N GLU A 101 14.47 5.03 23.49
CA GLU A 101 13.14 4.83 24.08
C GLU A 101 12.03 5.20 23.06
N SER A 102 12.20 6.31 22.32
CA SER A 102 11.26 6.70 21.26
C SER A 102 11.24 5.69 20.09
N GLU A 103 12.39 5.13 19.71
CA GLU A 103 12.48 4.12 18.65
C GLU A 103 11.80 2.80 19.07
N VAL A 104 11.98 2.38 20.34
CA VAL A 104 11.30 1.21 20.89
C VAL A 104 9.80 1.42 20.95
N GLN A 105 9.33 2.61 21.35
CA GLN A 105 7.91 2.96 21.33
C GLN A 105 7.33 2.94 19.91
N ALA A 106 8.05 3.52 18.94
CA ALA A 106 7.64 3.49 17.54
C ALA A 106 7.53 2.07 16.98
N LYS A 107 8.48 1.18 17.32
CA LYS A 107 8.42 -0.24 16.94
C LYS A 107 7.22 -0.96 17.56
N ARG A 108 6.94 -0.74 18.84
CA ARG A 108 5.75 -1.31 19.51
C ARG A 108 4.45 -0.84 18.85
N ALA A 109 4.33 0.45 18.56
CA ALA A 109 3.16 0.99 17.86
C ALA A 109 2.97 0.36 16.47
N ALA A 110 4.07 0.18 15.72
CA ALA A 110 4.02 -0.48 14.41
C ALA A 110 3.61 -1.95 14.51
N ASP A 111 4.08 -2.68 15.52
CA ASP A 111 3.69 -4.08 15.75
C ASP A 111 2.23 -4.21 16.20
N GLU A 112 1.74 -3.28 17.03
CA GLU A 112 0.31 -3.19 17.39
C GLU A 112 -0.57 -2.92 16.17
N GLU A 113 -0.15 -2.02 15.27
CA GLU A 113 -0.87 -1.76 14.02
C GLU A 113 -0.89 -2.98 13.10
N ARG A 114 0.23 -3.70 12.97
CA ARG A 114 0.29 -4.98 12.22
C ARG A 114 -0.65 -6.02 12.83
N ALA A 115 -0.68 -6.15 14.15
CA ALA A 115 -1.57 -7.06 14.84
C ALA A 115 -3.05 -6.69 14.64
N ALA A 116 -3.38 -5.40 14.60
CA ALA A 116 -4.73 -4.93 14.27
C ALA A 116 -5.12 -5.29 12.84
N ARG A 117 -4.25 -5.03 11.86
CA ARG A 117 -4.48 -5.39 10.45
C ARG A 117 -4.65 -6.89 10.26
N ALA A 118 -3.88 -7.72 10.97
CA ALA A 118 -4.01 -9.17 10.94
C ALA A 118 -5.36 -9.64 11.50
N LYS A 119 -5.85 -9.04 12.59
CA LYS A 119 -7.20 -9.32 13.12
C LYS A 119 -8.29 -8.94 12.12
N ASP A 120 -8.17 -7.80 11.46
CA ASP A 120 -9.13 -7.39 10.43
C ASP A 120 -9.15 -8.34 9.23
N GLN A 121 -8.00 -8.92 8.86
CA GLN A 121 -7.92 -9.95 7.82
C GLN A 121 -8.64 -11.23 8.25
N LEU A 122 -8.40 -11.72 9.47
CA LEU A 122 -9.09 -12.91 9.99
C LEU A 122 -10.62 -12.72 10.02
N ILE A 123 -11.11 -11.54 10.43
CA ILE A 123 -12.54 -11.22 10.40
C ILE A 123 -13.10 -11.27 8.97
N LYS A 124 -12.35 -10.75 7.98
CA LYS A 124 -12.75 -10.81 6.56
C LYS A 124 -12.78 -12.24 6.04
N GLU A 125 -11.81 -13.06 6.41
CA GLU A 125 -11.77 -14.47 6.03
C GLU A 125 -12.92 -15.26 6.65
N GLU A 126 -13.23 -15.04 7.92
CA GLU A 126 -14.40 -15.64 8.59
C GLU A 126 -15.70 -15.25 7.89
N ALA A 127 -15.88 -13.96 7.55
CA ALA A 127 -17.04 -13.49 6.80
C ALA A 127 -17.14 -14.12 5.40
N LEU A 128 -16.01 -14.34 4.71
CA LEU A 128 -15.98 -15.02 3.42
C LEU A 128 -16.35 -16.51 3.55
N GLN A 129 -15.88 -17.18 4.61
CA GLN A 129 -16.24 -18.57 4.88
C GLN A 129 -17.74 -18.72 5.18
N ASP A 130 -18.32 -17.81 5.95
CA ASP A 130 -19.75 -17.83 6.23
C ASP A 130 -20.59 -17.54 4.99
N ALA A 131 -20.17 -16.59 4.14
CA ALA A 131 -20.81 -16.34 2.86
C ALA A 131 -20.73 -17.58 1.94
N PHE A 132 -19.61 -18.30 1.96
CA PHE A 132 -19.45 -19.54 1.21
C PHE A 132 -20.39 -20.64 1.73
N ARG A 133 -20.48 -20.83 3.06
CA ARG A 133 -21.42 -21.77 3.68
C ARG A 133 -22.86 -21.48 3.29
N ALA A 134 -23.30 -20.21 3.38
CA ALA A 134 -24.64 -19.81 2.97
C ALA A 134 -24.92 -20.09 1.48
N ASN A 135 -23.93 -19.92 0.60
CA ASN A 135 -24.08 -20.26 -0.82
C ASN A 135 -24.20 -21.77 -1.05
N VAL A 136 -23.47 -22.59 -0.28
CA VAL A 136 -23.60 -24.06 -0.34
C VAL A 136 -24.99 -24.49 0.12
N ASP A 137 -25.49 -23.94 1.22
CA ASP A 137 -26.83 -24.26 1.75
C ASP A 137 -27.93 -23.88 0.75
N ASN A 138 -27.85 -22.69 0.15
CA ASN A 138 -28.75 -22.26 -0.91
C ASN A 138 -28.71 -23.20 -2.12
N ALA A 139 -27.51 -23.64 -2.53
CA ALA A 139 -27.37 -24.59 -3.63
C ALA A 139 -28.00 -25.95 -3.30
N GLN A 140 -27.83 -26.44 -2.07
CA GLN A 140 -28.46 -27.67 -1.61
C GLN A 140 -29.99 -27.56 -1.59
N GLU A 141 -30.54 -26.44 -1.12
CA GLU A 141 -31.99 -26.19 -1.13
C GLU A 141 -32.55 -26.17 -2.56
N THR A 142 -31.84 -25.54 -3.50
CA THR A 142 -32.27 -25.54 -4.91
C THR A 142 -32.23 -26.93 -5.55
N LEU A 143 -31.23 -27.75 -5.21
CA LEU A 143 -31.15 -29.14 -5.65
C LEU A 143 -32.28 -29.98 -5.06
N LEU A 144 -32.57 -29.83 -3.77
CA LEU A 144 -33.70 -30.51 -3.12
C LEU A 144 -35.03 -30.16 -3.80
N LYS A 145 -35.31 -28.87 -4.01
CA LYS A 145 -36.52 -28.43 -4.73
C LYS A 145 -36.61 -28.99 -6.15
N ALA A 146 -35.49 -29.00 -6.89
CA ALA A 146 -35.46 -29.59 -8.23
C ALA A 146 -35.70 -31.11 -8.21
N THR A 147 -35.22 -31.82 -7.19
CA THR A 147 -35.50 -33.26 -7.03
C THR A 147 -36.95 -33.52 -6.64
N GLU A 148 -37.54 -32.71 -5.76
CA GLU A 148 -38.96 -32.80 -5.39
C GLU A 148 -39.87 -32.56 -6.60
N GLU A 149 -39.58 -31.53 -7.40
CA GLU A 149 -40.31 -31.24 -8.64
C GLU A 149 -40.21 -32.40 -9.64
N LYS A 150 -39.02 -32.99 -9.78
CA LYS A 150 -38.82 -34.16 -10.64
C LYS A 150 -39.65 -35.36 -10.17
N VAL A 151 -39.65 -35.66 -8.88
CA VAL A 151 -40.45 -36.75 -8.30
C VAL A 151 -41.94 -36.51 -8.51
N LEU A 152 -42.42 -35.27 -8.31
CA LEU A 152 -43.81 -34.91 -8.55
C LEU A 152 -44.22 -35.11 -10.02
N ASN A 153 -43.36 -34.69 -10.96
CA ASN A 153 -43.60 -34.87 -12.40
C ASN A 153 -43.62 -36.35 -12.80
N GLU A 154 -42.73 -37.17 -12.23
CA GLU A 154 -42.73 -38.62 -12.45
C GLU A 154 -43.99 -39.29 -11.89
N GLN A 155 -44.48 -38.85 -10.72
CA GLN A 155 -45.74 -39.32 -10.14
C GLN A 155 -46.95 -38.96 -11.02
N GLN A 156 -47.04 -37.71 -11.48
CA GLN A 156 -48.10 -37.27 -12.40
C GLN A 156 -48.09 -38.07 -13.71
N ALA A 157 -46.91 -38.29 -14.29
CA ALA A 157 -46.77 -39.11 -15.49
C ALA A 157 -47.21 -40.58 -15.26
N ALA A 158 -46.93 -41.13 -14.07
CA ALA A 158 -47.37 -42.47 -13.70
C ALA A 158 -48.90 -42.54 -13.54
N GLU A 159 -49.53 -41.55 -12.91
CA GLU A 159 -51.00 -41.45 -12.77
C GLU A 159 -51.68 -41.32 -14.14
N GLU A 160 -51.18 -40.45 -15.02
CA GLU A 160 -51.70 -40.33 -16.38
C GLU A 160 -51.61 -41.66 -17.15
N ALA A 161 -50.51 -42.39 -16.99
CA ALA A 161 -50.34 -43.71 -17.59
C ALA A 161 -51.35 -44.73 -17.04
N GLN A 162 -51.66 -44.68 -15.74
CA GLN A 162 -52.70 -45.51 -15.12
C GLN A 162 -54.10 -45.17 -15.65
N ILE A 163 -54.44 -43.88 -15.76
CA ILE A 163 -55.71 -43.42 -16.33
C ILE A 163 -55.86 -43.90 -17.77
N LYS A 164 -54.83 -43.74 -18.60
CA LYS A 164 -54.81 -44.21 -19.99
C LYS A 164 -55.02 -45.73 -20.08
N ARG A 165 -54.38 -46.51 -19.20
CA ARG A 165 -54.59 -47.97 -19.13
C ARG A 165 -56.01 -48.34 -18.73
N ALA A 166 -56.58 -47.66 -17.73
CA ALA A 166 -57.96 -47.89 -17.30
C ALA A 166 -58.97 -47.58 -18.41
N LEU A 167 -58.76 -46.50 -19.15
CA LEU A 167 -59.59 -46.11 -20.30
C LEU A 167 -59.48 -47.12 -21.45
N ALA A 168 -58.27 -47.60 -21.77
CA ALA A 168 -58.10 -48.64 -22.78
C ALA A 168 -58.78 -49.97 -22.39
N LEU A 169 -58.78 -50.32 -21.09
CA LEU A 169 -59.50 -51.48 -20.59
C LEU A 169 -61.02 -51.30 -20.71
N SER A 170 -61.55 -50.12 -20.37
CA SER A 170 -62.99 -49.86 -20.48
C SER A 170 -63.49 -49.83 -21.93
N GLU A 171 -62.69 -49.29 -22.86
CA GLU A 171 -62.97 -49.37 -24.30
C GLU A 171 -63.00 -50.82 -24.80
N ARG A 172 -62.08 -51.66 -24.33
CA ARG A 172 -62.04 -53.07 -24.67
C ARG A 172 -63.26 -53.82 -24.13
N THR A 173 -63.65 -53.59 -22.87
CA THR A 173 -64.85 -54.20 -22.30
C THR A 173 -66.12 -53.73 -23.02
N ALA A 174 -66.20 -52.44 -23.37
CA ALA A 174 -67.32 -51.91 -24.15
C ALA A 174 -67.38 -52.52 -25.56
N ALA A 175 -66.23 -52.74 -26.20
CA ALA A 175 -66.17 -53.43 -27.48
C ALA A 175 -66.59 -54.90 -27.39
N GLU A 176 -66.20 -55.60 -26.31
CA GLU A 176 -66.61 -56.99 -26.03
C GLU A 176 -68.13 -57.07 -25.76
N GLU A 177 -68.69 -56.15 -24.97
CA GLU A 177 -70.14 -56.02 -24.74
C GLU A 177 -70.90 -55.71 -26.03
N ALA A 178 -70.41 -54.77 -26.84
CA ALA A 178 -71.01 -54.44 -28.14
C ALA A 178 -70.95 -55.63 -29.10
N ALA A 179 -69.87 -56.41 -29.09
CA ALA A 179 -69.77 -57.64 -29.87
C ALA A 179 -70.78 -58.69 -29.38
N HIS A 180 -70.96 -58.84 -28.07
CA HIS A 180 -71.95 -59.74 -27.48
C HIS A 180 -73.39 -59.31 -27.83
N LEU A 181 -73.72 -58.03 -27.68
CA LEU A 181 -75.01 -57.46 -28.11
C LEU A 181 -75.22 -57.61 -29.62
N GLY A 182 -74.19 -57.42 -30.43
CA GLY A 182 -74.22 -57.65 -31.88
C GLY A 182 -74.51 -59.11 -32.23
N GLN A 183 -73.93 -60.06 -31.50
CA GLN A 183 -74.24 -61.50 -31.64
C GLN A 183 -75.68 -61.81 -31.23
N GLN A 184 -76.17 -61.21 -30.14
CA GLN A 184 -77.58 -61.34 -29.72
C GLN A 184 -78.55 -60.73 -30.73
N ALA A 185 -78.25 -59.54 -31.25
CA ALA A 185 -79.04 -58.87 -32.29
C ALA A 185 -79.02 -59.66 -33.61
N ALA A 186 -77.87 -60.23 -34.00
CA ALA A 186 -77.80 -61.11 -35.16
C ALA A 186 -78.61 -62.40 -34.96
N ALA A 187 -78.67 -62.92 -33.73
CA ALA A 187 -79.52 -64.06 -33.38
C ALA A 187 -81.01 -63.70 -33.44
N THR A 188 -81.41 -62.52 -32.93
CA THR A 188 -82.80 -62.05 -33.02
C THR A 188 -83.20 -61.67 -34.44
N VAL A 189 -82.31 -61.11 -35.27
CA VAL A 189 -82.57 -60.87 -36.70
C VAL A 189 -82.69 -62.18 -37.47
N ARG A 190 -81.91 -63.22 -37.14
CA ARG A 190 -82.13 -64.58 -37.69
C ARG A 190 -83.47 -65.17 -37.23
N GLN A 191 -83.95 -64.79 -36.06
CA GLN A 191 -85.27 -65.16 -35.54
C GLN A 191 -86.39 -64.37 -36.24
N ALA A 192 -86.18 -63.08 -36.49
CA ALA A 192 -87.12 -62.21 -37.20
C ALA A 192 -87.17 -62.48 -38.72
N SER A 193 -86.09 -62.95 -39.34
CA SER A 193 -86.09 -63.37 -40.75
C SER A 193 -86.87 -64.67 -40.99
N TYR A 194 -87.26 -65.38 -39.92
CA TYR A 194 -88.28 -66.44 -39.97
C TYR A 194 -89.72 -65.91 -39.98
N ASP A 195 -89.97 -64.70 -39.45
CA ASP A 195 -91.31 -64.13 -39.28
C ASP A 195 -91.66 -63.00 -40.27
N GLU A 196 -90.69 -62.45 -41.00
CA GLU A 196 -90.90 -61.29 -41.89
C GLU A 196 -91.01 -61.68 -43.37
N LYS A 197 -92.01 -62.52 -43.67
CA LYS A 197 -92.50 -62.80 -45.03
C LYS A 197 -93.95 -62.33 -45.18
N THR A 198 -94.27 -61.08 -44.83
CA THR A 198 -95.52 -60.42 -45.26
C THR A 198 -95.50 -58.90 -45.02
N ALA A 199 -95.88 -58.14 -46.07
CA ALA A 199 -96.34 -56.74 -46.07
C ALA A 199 -95.30 -55.62 -45.81
N LEU A 200 -95.34 -54.41 -46.39
CA LEU A 200 -95.92 -53.80 -47.59
C LEU A 200 -95.45 -52.32 -47.61
N LYS A 201 -94.88 -51.89 -48.74
CA LYS A 201 -94.98 -50.55 -49.40
C LYS A 201 -94.51 -49.21 -48.74
N PRO A 202 -94.19 -48.20 -49.61
CA PRO A 202 -93.45 -46.97 -49.27
C PRO A 202 -94.35 -45.73 -49.06
N SER A 203 -93.86 -44.71 -48.34
CA SER A 203 -94.54 -43.42 -48.19
C SER A 203 -93.57 -42.22 -48.13
N LYS A 204 -93.90 -41.24 -48.98
CA LYS A 204 -93.29 -39.95 -49.28
C LYS A 204 -93.72 -38.89 -48.25
N ARG A 205 -92.85 -37.96 -47.81
CA ARG A 205 -93.30 -36.66 -47.27
C ARG A 205 -92.23 -35.56 -47.31
N GLU A 206 -92.63 -34.47 -47.95
CA GLU A 206 -92.03 -33.13 -48.00
C GLU A 206 -92.20 -32.38 -46.66
N GLY A 207 -91.40 -31.33 -46.45
CA GLY A 207 -91.75 -30.23 -45.54
C GLY A 207 -90.55 -29.56 -44.84
N GLN A 208 -90.12 -28.39 -45.35
CA GLN A 208 -89.24 -27.43 -44.65
C GLN A 208 -89.87 -26.93 -43.33
N PRO A 209 -89.09 -26.30 -42.42
CA PRO A 209 -88.97 -24.85 -42.52
C PRO A 209 -87.55 -24.30 -42.29
N LYS A 210 -87.29 -23.18 -42.98
CA LYS A 210 -86.28 -22.17 -42.66
C LYS A 210 -86.65 -21.54 -41.31
N ASP A 211 -85.65 -21.28 -40.45
CA ASP A 211 -85.56 -20.01 -39.72
C ASP A 211 -84.23 -19.85 -38.96
N GLN A 212 -83.58 -18.72 -39.25
CA GLN A 212 -82.83 -17.83 -38.35
C GLN A 212 -81.67 -18.42 -37.52
N VAL A 213 -80.45 -18.28 -38.06
CA VAL A 213 -79.21 -18.29 -37.28
C VAL A 213 -78.82 -16.83 -36.98
N PRO A 214 -78.70 -16.41 -35.72
CA PRO A 214 -78.33 -15.04 -35.36
C PRO A 214 -76.90 -14.72 -35.79
N ALA A 215 -76.72 -13.52 -36.33
CA ALA A 215 -75.42 -12.87 -36.46
C ALA A 215 -74.83 -12.60 -35.06
N LEU A 216 -74.13 -13.59 -34.51
CA LEU A 216 -73.25 -13.49 -33.35
C LEU A 216 -71.91 -14.15 -33.70
N TYR A 217 -71.31 -13.66 -34.79
CA TYR A 217 -70.09 -14.19 -35.35
C TYR A 217 -69.08 -13.05 -35.58
N ASP A 218 -68.76 -12.29 -34.54
CA ASP A 218 -67.58 -11.41 -34.56
C ASP A 218 -66.85 -11.40 -33.21
N GLU A 219 -67.53 -11.25 -32.06
CA GLU A 219 -66.83 -11.20 -30.75
C GLU A 219 -66.10 -12.49 -30.37
N ARG A 220 -66.60 -13.67 -30.76
CA ARG A 220 -65.96 -14.97 -30.42
C ARG A 220 -64.69 -15.25 -31.22
N GLN A 221 -64.52 -14.61 -32.38
CA GLN A 221 -63.30 -14.73 -33.18
C GLN A 221 -62.26 -13.72 -32.70
N GLU A 222 -62.68 -12.51 -32.29
CA GLU A 222 -61.80 -11.54 -31.63
C GLU A 222 -61.24 -12.06 -30.31
N ASP A 223 -62.06 -12.72 -29.47
CA ASP A 223 -61.57 -13.34 -28.23
C ASP A 223 -60.58 -14.49 -28.47
N LYS A 224 -60.77 -15.25 -29.56
CA LYS A 224 -59.81 -16.28 -29.98
C LYS A 224 -58.50 -15.65 -30.47
N LEU A 225 -58.58 -14.55 -31.22
CA LEU A 225 -57.42 -13.80 -31.68
C LEU A 225 -56.66 -13.17 -30.50
N ARG A 226 -57.36 -12.55 -29.54
CA ARG A 226 -56.75 -12.02 -28.30
C ARG A 226 -56.11 -13.12 -27.45
N ARG A 227 -56.73 -14.29 -27.35
CA ARG A 227 -56.12 -15.45 -26.69
C ARG A 227 -54.85 -15.91 -27.41
N LEU A 228 -54.88 -16.02 -28.74
CA LEU A 228 -53.70 -16.40 -29.53
C LEU A 228 -52.58 -15.35 -29.44
N GLU A 229 -52.89 -14.06 -29.44
CA GLU A 229 -51.91 -12.99 -29.25
C GLU A 229 -51.31 -12.99 -27.85
N SER A 230 -52.12 -13.23 -26.82
CA SER A 230 -51.62 -13.35 -25.44
C SER A 230 -50.72 -14.58 -25.26
N LEU A 231 -51.00 -15.69 -25.94
CA LEU A 231 -50.15 -16.87 -25.95
C LEU A 231 -48.83 -16.61 -26.69
N LYS A 232 -48.87 -15.95 -27.86
CA LYS A 232 -47.65 -15.55 -28.57
C LYS A 232 -46.78 -14.60 -27.74
N LYS A 233 -47.40 -13.65 -27.03
CA LYS A 233 -46.67 -12.74 -26.14
C LYS A 233 -45.99 -13.50 -25.00
N LYS A 234 -46.69 -14.42 -24.34
CA LYS A 234 -46.12 -15.28 -23.29
C LYS A 234 -44.99 -16.16 -23.81
N GLN A 235 -45.10 -16.66 -25.04
CA GLN A 235 -44.05 -17.45 -25.66
C GLN A 235 -42.79 -16.61 -25.93
N LEU A 236 -42.93 -15.38 -26.42
CA LEU A 236 -41.81 -14.45 -26.61
C LEU A 236 -41.16 -14.04 -25.28
N GLU A 237 -41.95 -13.81 -24.23
CA GLU A 237 -41.44 -13.55 -22.87
C GLU A 237 -40.65 -14.74 -22.33
N PHE A 238 -41.16 -15.96 -22.51
CA PHE A 238 -40.47 -17.19 -22.12
C PHE A 238 -39.16 -17.41 -22.90
N GLU A 239 -39.16 -17.14 -24.21
CA GLU A 239 -37.95 -17.22 -25.04
C GLU A 239 -36.91 -16.16 -24.65
N ALA A 240 -37.34 -14.94 -24.28
CA ALA A 240 -36.46 -13.89 -23.78
C ALA A 240 -35.85 -14.26 -22.42
N GLU A 241 -36.64 -14.81 -21.50
CA GLU A 241 -36.15 -15.32 -20.22
C GLU A 241 -35.18 -16.49 -20.38
N ALA A 242 -35.47 -17.42 -21.29
CA ALA A 242 -34.59 -18.54 -21.61
C ALA A 242 -33.26 -18.05 -22.22
N SER A 243 -33.31 -17.06 -23.11
CA SER A 243 -32.12 -16.43 -23.70
C SER A 243 -31.27 -15.72 -22.64
N ASN A 244 -31.89 -14.99 -21.71
CA ASN A 244 -31.21 -14.34 -20.59
C ASN A 244 -30.60 -15.35 -19.60
N LYS A 245 -31.29 -16.45 -19.30
CA LYS A 245 -30.73 -17.55 -18.49
C LYS A 245 -29.56 -18.23 -19.20
N ALA A 246 -29.65 -18.44 -20.51
CA ALA A 246 -28.58 -19.03 -21.30
C ALA A 246 -27.34 -18.12 -21.39
N SER A 247 -27.53 -16.81 -21.53
CA SER A 247 -26.41 -15.84 -21.53
C SER A 247 -25.76 -15.73 -20.15
N ALA A 248 -26.54 -15.73 -19.06
CA ALA A 248 -26.03 -15.78 -17.69
C ALA A 248 -25.25 -17.06 -17.40
N ALA A 249 -25.75 -18.23 -17.84
CA ALA A 249 -25.04 -19.50 -17.71
C ALA A 249 -23.74 -19.52 -18.52
N LYS A 250 -23.71 -18.90 -19.71
CA LYS A 250 -22.51 -18.78 -20.54
C LYS A 250 -21.48 -17.84 -19.90
N ALA A 251 -21.90 -16.73 -19.30
CA ALA A 251 -21.05 -15.82 -18.53
C ALA A 251 -20.45 -16.51 -17.29
N ALA A 252 -21.26 -17.27 -16.54
CA ALA A 252 -20.80 -18.05 -15.41
C ALA A 252 -19.80 -19.16 -15.81
N LYS A 253 -20.02 -19.80 -16.97
CA LYS A 253 -19.08 -20.79 -17.52
C LYS A 253 -17.76 -20.17 -17.96
N GLN A 254 -17.79 -18.97 -18.55
CA GLN A 254 -16.57 -18.22 -18.89
C GLN A 254 -15.81 -17.79 -17.63
N ALA A 255 -16.49 -17.29 -16.61
CA ALA A 255 -15.86 -16.94 -15.33
C ALA A 255 -15.18 -18.13 -14.65
N ARG A 256 -15.82 -19.31 -14.68
CA ARG A 256 -15.22 -20.58 -14.18
C ARG A 256 -14.06 -21.07 -15.04
N ALA A 257 -14.08 -20.86 -16.36
CA ALA A 257 -12.98 -21.24 -17.23
C ALA A 257 -11.73 -20.37 -17.00
N SER A 258 -11.90 -19.07 -16.68
CA SER A 258 -10.78 -18.20 -16.29
C SER A 258 -10.19 -18.54 -14.93
N SER A 259 -10.95 -19.11 -13.99
CA SER A 259 -10.44 -19.54 -12.68
C SER A 259 -9.85 -20.96 -12.68
N ALA A 260 -10.16 -21.80 -13.67
CA ALA A 260 -9.71 -23.19 -13.75
C ALA A 260 -8.38 -23.38 -14.49
N ALA A 261 -7.76 -22.33 -15.05
CA ALA A 261 -6.50 -22.43 -15.77
C ALA A 261 -5.25 -22.57 -14.86
N VAL A 262 -5.39 -22.51 -13.53
CA VAL A 262 -4.26 -22.58 -12.58
C VAL A 262 -4.13 -23.94 -11.90
N ALA A 263 -5.09 -24.86 -12.06
CA ALA A 263 -5.00 -26.17 -11.44
C ALA A 263 -5.25 -27.29 -12.44
N THR A 264 -4.23 -28.15 -12.57
CA THR A 264 -4.31 -29.63 -12.63
C THR A 264 -3.64 -30.23 -13.87
N THR A 265 -2.34 -30.50 -13.74
CA THR A 265 -1.69 -31.66 -14.34
C THR A 265 -1.65 -32.78 -13.31
N ALA A 266 -2.57 -33.76 -13.38
CA ALA A 266 -2.34 -35.10 -12.85
C ALA A 266 -3.44 -36.09 -13.24
N SER A 267 -2.97 -37.27 -13.66
CA SER A 267 -3.60 -38.59 -13.47
C SER A 267 -4.71 -38.99 -14.45
N ALA A 268 -4.27 -39.69 -15.49
CA ALA A 268 -5.08 -40.58 -16.32
C ALA A 268 -5.17 -41.98 -15.69
N THR A 269 -6.37 -42.56 -15.64
CA THR A 269 -6.60 -44.01 -15.72
C THR A 269 -7.90 -44.30 -16.48
N PRO A 270 -7.97 -45.36 -17.31
CA PRO A 270 -9.15 -45.70 -18.08
C PRO A 270 -9.98 -46.85 -17.49
N ASP A 271 -11.24 -46.87 -17.95
CA ASP A 271 -12.16 -48.00 -18.13
C ASP A 271 -12.84 -48.67 -16.92
N ALA A 272 -14.07 -48.21 -16.70
CA ALA A 272 -15.25 -49.06 -16.50
C ALA A 272 -15.46 -49.91 -17.78
N CYS A 273 -15.90 -51.17 -17.75
CA CYS A 273 -17.19 -51.65 -17.29
C CYS A 273 -17.14 -53.19 -17.29
N ILE A 274 -17.93 -53.86 -16.45
CA ILE A 274 -18.86 -54.95 -16.85
C ILE A 274 -19.72 -55.37 -15.66
N ASN A 275 -21.01 -55.47 -15.94
CA ASN A 275 -22.17 -55.75 -15.11
C ASN A 275 -22.10 -57.05 -14.28
N GLY A 276 -22.85 -57.10 -13.18
CA GLY A 276 -23.27 -58.36 -12.57
C GLY A 276 -24.11 -58.17 -11.31
N TRP A 277 -25.42 -58.38 -11.45
CA TRP A 277 -26.40 -58.36 -10.36
C TRP A 277 -26.16 -59.49 -9.33
N MET A 278 -26.70 -59.28 -8.12
CA MET A 278 -26.91 -60.22 -6.99
C MET A 278 -25.85 -60.22 -5.87
N GLN A 279 -26.17 -59.57 -4.74
CA GLN A 279 -26.50 -60.23 -3.46
C GLN A 279 -26.80 -59.20 -2.36
N PRO A 280 -27.93 -59.32 -1.63
CA PRO A 280 -28.10 -58.68 -0.34
C PRO A 280 -27.61 -59.63 0.76
N GLY A 281 -26.64 -59.19 1.58
CA GLY A 281 -26.29 -59.88 2.83
C GLY A 281 -24.86 -60.40 2.93
N LEU A 282 -23.85 -59.52 2.82
CA LEU A 282 -22.56 -59.73 3.49
C LEU A 282 -22.09 -58.37 4.02
N LEU A 283 -22.55 -58.05 5.23
CA LEU A 283 -22.07 -56.92 6.01
C LEU A 283 -20.62 -57.19 6.44
N GLN A 284 -19.73 -56.33 5.92
CA GLN A 284 -18.63 -55.73 6.67
C GLN A 284 -17.57 -56.70 7.24
N ALA A 285 -16.75 -57.21 6.33
CA ALA A 285 -15.32 -57.34 6.60
C ALA A 285 -14.59 -56.64 5.46
N GLU A 286 -14.63 -55.29 5.44
CA GLU A 286 -13.55 -54.58 4.76
C GLU A 286 -12.28 -55.09 5.43
N SER A 287 -11.45 -55.80 4.67
CA SER A 287 -10.15 -56.26 5.10
C SER A 287 -9.44 -55.12 5.81
N ASP A 288 -8.93 -55.35 7.02
CA ASP A 288 -8.19 -54.33 7.78
C ASP A 288 -7.05 -53.70 6.94
N SER A 289 -6.57 -54.43 5.94
CA SER A 289 -5.61 -53.96 4.92
C SER A 289 -6.16 -52.81 4.05
N ASP A 290 -7.42 -52.87 3.61
CA ASP A 290 -8.01 -51.83 2.77
C ASP A 290 -8.29 -50.56 3.58
N ARG A 291 -8.66 -50.73 4.85
CA ARG A 291 -8.84 -49.62 5.79
C ARG A 291 -7.51 -48.92 6.08
N ALA A 292 -6.43 -49.68 6.29
CA ALA A 292 -5.09 -49.12 6.47
C ALA A 292 -4.61 -48.36 5.22
N LEU A 293 -4.89 -48.86 4.02
CA LEU A 293 -4.49 -48.22 2.78
C LEU A 293 -5.24 -46.90 2.54
N ARG A 294 -6.53 -46.83 2.88
CA ARG A 294 -7.31 -45.57 2.81
C ARG A 294 -6.83 -44.54 3.84
N LEU A 295 -6.52 -44.95 5.07
CA LEU A 295 -5.98 -44.05 6.08
C LEU A 295 -4.63 -43.47 5.65
N GLY A 296 -3.73 -44.30 5.10
CA GLY A 296 -2.46 -43.83 4.54
C GLY A 296 -2.62 -42.89 3.34
N GLN A 297 -3.69 -43.03 2.54
CA GLN A 297 -3.99 -42.07 1.47
C GLN A 297 -4.49 -40.73 2.02
N ILE A 298 -5.32 -40.73 3.07
CA ILE A 298 -5.80 -39.51 3.72
C ILE A 298 -4.62 -38.76 4.36
N GLU A 299 -3.79 -39.45 5.15
CA GLU A 299 -2.60 -38.85 5.79
C GLU A 299 -1.64 -38.24 4.75
N ASN A 300 -1.40 -38.94 3.63
CA ASN A 300 -0.57 -38.39 2.55
C ASN A 300 -1.21 -37.19 1.85
N GLN A 301 -2.54 -37.12 1.74
CA GLN A 301 -3.23 -35.97 1.17
C GLN A 301 -3.18 -34.76 2.13
N GLU A 302 -3.38 -34.99 3.42
CA GLU A 302 -3.25 -33.94 4.45
C GLU A 302 -1.82 -33.42 4.53
N TYR A 303 -0.83 -34.31 4.52
CA TYR A 303 0.57 -33.92 4.48
C TYR A 303 0.90 -33.05 3.26
N ARG A 304 0.39 -33.40 2.07
CA ARG A 304 0.57 -32.59 0.86
C ARG A 304 -0.09 -31.22 0.97
N ARG A 305 -1.27 -31.12 1.60
CA ARG A 305 -1.95 -29.83 1.81
C ARG A 305 -1.14 -28.93 2.73
N VAL A 306 -0.68 -29.47 3.86
CA VAL A 306 0.13 -28.70 4.82
C VAL A 306 1.42 -28.20 4.19
N VAL A 307 2.10 -29.03 3.39
CA VAL A 307 3.31 -28.60 2.68
C VAL A 307 2.99 -27.51 1.65
N GLN A 308 1.90 -27.65 0.88
CA GLN A 308 1.49 -26.63 -0.09
C GLN A 308 1.10 -25.31 0.56
N GLU A 309 0.44 -25.34 1.71
CA GLU A 309 0.08 -24.15 2.49
C GLU A 309 1.34 -23.45 3.03
N GLN A 310 2.29 -24.21 3.57
CA GLN A 310 3.57 -23.66 4.05
C GLN A 310 4.40 -23.06 2.91
N ASP A 311 4.48 -23.74 1.77
CA ASP A 311 5.18 -23.24 0.59
C ASP A 311 4.53 -21.94 0.08
N ALA A 312 3.20 -21.89 0.03
CA ALA A 312 2.47 -20.69 -0.39
C ALA A 312 2.65 -19.51 0.58
N GLU A 313 2.63 -19.76 1.88
CA GLU A 313 2.90 -18.74 2.91
C GLU A 313 4.34 -18.23 2.82
N PHE A 314 5.31 -19.13 2.64
CA PHE A 314 6.72 -18.77 2.48
C PHE A 314 6.95 -17.93 1.22
N GLU A 315 6.34 -18.31 0.09
CA GLU A 315 6.41 -17.53 -1.15
C GLU A 315 5.76 -16.15 -1.01
N ALA A 316 4.62 -16.05 -0.32
CA ALA A 316 3.94 -14.78 -0.06
C ALA A 316 4.78 -13.85 0.82
N ALA A 317 5.39 -14.39 1.89
CA ALA A 317 6.29 -13.63 2.75
C ALA A 317 7.53 -13.13 1.98
N LEU A 318 8.13 -13.99 1.16
CA LEU A 318 9.29 -13.63 0.34
C LEU A 318 8.96 -12.54 -0.69
N GLN A 319 7.76 -12.57 -1.29
CA GLN A 319 7.29 -11.51 -2.19
C GLN A 319 7.03 -10.19 -1.46
N ALA A 320 6.46 -10.24 -0.26
CA ALA A 320 6.23 -9.05 0.56
C ALA A 320 7.55 -8.37 0.96
N ASP A 321 8.55 -9.14 1.36
CA ASP A 321 9.89 -8.62 1.69
C ASP A 321 10.57 -8.00 0.46
N ARG A 322 10.52 -8.67 -0.71
CA ARG A 322 11.05 -8.11 -1.97
C ARG A 322 10.35 -6.81 -2.37
N ALA A 323 9.03 -6.73 -2.19
CA ALA A 323 8.28 -5.51 -2.49
C ALA A 323 8.67 -4.36 -1.55
N ARG A 324 8.90 -4.66 -0.27
CA ARG A 324 9.37 -3.69 0.71
C ARG A 324 10.78 -3.19 0.40
N ASP A 325 11.70 -4.10 0.10
CA ASP A 325 13.08 -3.75 -0.24
C ASP A 325 13.13 -2.91 -1.52
N ALA A 326 12.33 -3.25 -2.54
CA ALA A 326 12.22 -2.48 -3.77
C ALA A 326 11.64 -1.06 -3.53
N ALA A 327 10.64 -0.92 -2.65
CA ALA A 327 10.08 0.38 -2.30
C ALA A 327 11.09 1.24 -1.52
N GLU A 328 11.84 0.64 -0.59
CA GLU A 328 12.88 1.35 0.16
C GLU A 328 14.05 1.76 -0.74
N GLU A 329 14.49 0.89 -1.64
CA GLU A 329 15.55 1.22 -2.59
C GLU A 329 15.11 2.33 -3.56
N ALA A 330 13.86 2.32 -4.03
CA ALA A 330 13.30 3.39 -4.84
C ALA A 330 13.27 4.73 -4.08
N ALA A 331 12.88 4.72 -2.80
CA ALA A 331 12.90 5.92 -1.95
C ALA A 331 14.33 6.45 -1.74
N ARG A 332 15.30 5.58 -1.44
CA ARG A 332 16.71 5.96 -1.30
C ARG A 332 17.28 6.51 -2.60
N ARG A 333 16.95 5.93 -3.76
CA ARG A 333 17.39 6.43 -5.07
C ARG A 333 16.82 7.82 -5.36
N PHE A 334 15.54 8.03 -5.06
CA PHE A 334 14.90 9.33 -5.22
C PHE A 334 15.54 10.40 -4.32
N GLU A 335 15.78 10.06 -3.05
CA GLU A 335 16.46 10.95 -2.11
C GLU A 335 17.90 11.26 -2.54
N HIS A 336 18.64 10.24 -3.00
CA HIS A 336 20.00 10.43 -3.48
C HIS A 336 20.05 11.34 -4.72
N GLN A 337 19.18 11.12 -5.71
CA GLN A 337 19.09 11.99 -6.89
C GLN A 337 18.69 13.42 -6.52
N ALA A 338 17.78 13.60 -5.57
CA ALA A 338 17.40 14.93 -5.09
C ALA A 338 18.58 15.63 -4.40
N ASN A 339 19.37 14.91 -3.60
CA ASN A 339 20.56 15.44 -2.94
C ASN A 339 21.68 15.77 -3.94
N GLU A 340 21.91 14.91 -4.94
CA GLU A 340 22.85 15.18 -6.03
C GLU A 340 22.46 16.41 -6.83
N ARG A 341 21.17 16.55 -7.18
CA ARG A 341 20.67 17.75 -7.87
C ARG A 341 20.90 19.01 -7.03
N ARG A 342 20.65 18.97 -5.72
CA ARG A 342 20.93 20.13 -4.84
C ARG A 342 22.42 20.44 -4.74
N ALA A 343 23.27 19.43 -4.66
CA ALA A 343 24.73 19.63 -4.68
C ALA A 343 25.16 20.30 -5.99
N GLN A 344 24.65 19.84 -7.13
CA GLN A 344 24.92 20.45 -8.45
C GLN A 344 24.41 21.89 -8.53
N LEU A 345 23.20 22.18 -8.03
CA LEU A 345 22.67 23.55 -7.99
C LEU A 345 23.52 24.44 -7.09
N LYS A 346 23.94 23.94 -5.93
CA LYS A 346 24.82 24.67 -5.02
C LYS A 346 26.15 25.00 -5.70
N ASP A 347 26.78 24.03 -6.33
CA ASP A 347 28.07 24.21 -7.03
C ASP A 347 27.91 25.17 -8.22
N HIS A 348 26.83 25.01 -9.00
CA HIS A 348 26.49 25.91 -10.11
C HIS A 348 26.37 27.36 -9.63
N TRP A 349 25.59 27.59 -8.58
CA TRP A 349 25.38 28.92 -8.02
C TRP A 349 26.61 29.49 -7.32
N GLN A 350 27.50 28.65 -6.78
CA GLN A 350 28.79 29.10 -6.23
C GLN A 350 29.80 29.46 -7.33
N SER A 351 29.71 28.80 -8.49
CA SER A 351 30.58 29.08 -9.64
C SER A 351 30.20 30.35 -10.41
N LEU A 352 28.92 30.74 -10.37
CA LEU A 352 28.43 31.94 -11.03
C LEU A 352 28.85 33.21 -10.27
N GLU A 353 29.64 34.05 -10.93
CA GLU A 353 30.09 35.33 -10.39
C GLU A 353 28.90 36.31 -10.23
N GLU A 354 28.81 36.98 -9.09
CA GLU A 354 27.71 37.90 -8.83
C GLU A 354 27.83 39.19 -9.66
N PRO A 355 26.72 39.70 -10.24
CA PRO A 355 26.74 40.96 -10.97
C PRO A 355 27.26 42.14 -10.14
N ALA A 356 28.00 43.04 -10.78
CA ALA A 356 28.56 44.21 -10.13
C ALA A 356 27.46 45.10 -9.51
N ALA A 357 27.74 45.64 -8.32
CA ALA A 357 26.80 46.51 -7.62
C ALA A 357 26.47 47.76 -8.47
N GLY A 358 25.19 47.96 -8.78
CA GLY A 358 24.73 49.15 -9.50
C GLY A 358 24.86 49.08 -11.03
N ALA A 359 25.20 47.92 -11.60
CA ALA A 359 25.06 47.72 -13.03
C ALA A 359 23.58 47.86 -13.45
N PRO A 360 23.28 48.45 -14.63
CA PRO A 360 21.91 48.64 -15.09
C PRO A 360 21.24 47.28 -15.27
N GLY A 361 20.03 47.13 -14.74
CA GLY A 361 19.28 45.87 -14.82
C GLY A 361 19.63 44.85 -13.75
N VAL A 362 20.46 45.15 -12.75
CA VAL A 362 20.71 44.23 -11.63
C VAL A 362 19.69 44.44 -10.51
N VAL A 363 19.14 43.34 -9.98
CA VAL A 363 18.20 43.32 -8.87
C VAL A 363 18.84 42.67 -7.64
N ASP A 364 18.68 43.31 -6.48
CA ASP A 364 19.15 42.81 -5.19
C ASP A 364 18.01 42.07 -4.48
N ILE A 365 18.14 40.74 -4.38
CA ILE A 365 17.13 39.88 -3.77
C ILE A 365 17.61 39.44 -2.39
N ALA A 366 16.77 39.68 -1.38
CA ALA A 366 16.96 39.13 -0.04
C ALA A 366 15.86 38.13 0.28
N VAL A 367 16.23 36.93 0.73
CA VAL A 367 15.29 35.88 1.15
C VAL A 367 15.45 35.66 2.66
N ARG A 368 14.34 35.76 3.40
CA ARG A 368 14.25 35.43 4.82
C ARG A 368 13.70 34.02 4.99
N LEU A 369 14.42 33.22 5.74
CA LEU A 369 14.00 31.88 6.12
C LEU A 369 13.28 31.92 7.47
N PRO A 370 12.41 30.94 7.76
CA PRO A 370 11.69 30.89 9.04
C PRO A 370 12.60 30.61 10.24
N GLN A 371 13.82 30.09 10.00
CA GLN A 371 14.87 29.99 11.02
C GLN A 371 15.46 31.36 11.42
N GLY A 372 15.03 32.46 10.79
CA GLY A 372 15.56 33.80 11.00
C GLY A 372 16.84 34.10 10.23
N ILE A 373 17.37 33.12 9.49
CA ILE A 373 18.52 33.31 8.59
C ILE A 373 18.07 34.12 7.37
N ARG A 374 18.91 35.06 6.95
CA ARG A 374 18.66 35.89 5.76
C ARG A 374 19.78 35.67 4.74
N PHE A 375 19.39 35.31 3.53
CA PHE A 375 20.28 35.27 2.38
C PHE A 375 20.05 36.49 1.51
N GLN A 376 21.11 36.96 0.86
CA GLN A 376 21.04 38.07 -0.07
C GLN A 376 21.99 37.81 -1.23
N ARG A 377 21.49 38.00 -2.46
CA ARG A 377 22.26 37.83 -3.69
C ARG A 377 21.71 38.75 -4.78
N ARG A 378 22.61 39.18 -5.68
CA ARG A 378 22.26 39.96 -6.87
C ARG A 378 21.98 39.06 -8.07
N PHE A 379 20.92 39.37 -8.79
CA PHE A 379 20.50 38.67 -10.00
C PHE A 379 20.43 39.64 -11.19
N ASP A 380 20.57 39.11 -12.40
CA ASP A 380 20.21 39.85 -13.62
C ASP A 380 18.68 40.08 -13.62
N GLY A 381 18.22 41.23 -14.08
CA GLY A 381 16.80 41.55 -14.16
C GLY A 381 16.04 40.63 -15.13
N ASN A 382 16.74 40.06 -16.12
CA ASN A 382 16.21 39.05 -17.01
C ASN A 382 16.25 37.63 -16.44
N ALA A 383 16.85 37.41 -15.26
CA ALA A 383 16.79 36.13 -14.58
C ALA A 383 15.34 35.79 -14.24
N LEU A 384 15.03 34.50 -14.27
CA LEU A 384 13.69 34.02 -13.96
C LEU A 384 13.53 33.84 -12.46
N LEU A 385 12.29 33.94 -11.97
CA LEU A 385 11.98 33.68 -10.56
C LEU A 385 12.33 32.24 -10.18
N THR A 386 12.30 31.30 -11.12
CA THR A 386 12.77 29.91 -10.94
C THR A 386 14.23 29.83 -10.54
N ASP A 387 15.09 30.73 -11.07
CA ASP A 387 16.51 30.78 -10.71
C ASP A 387 16.70 31.16 -9.23
N VAL A 388 15.79 31.99 -8.71
CA VAL A 388 15.77 32.38 -7.29
C VAL A 388 15.36 31.19 -6.43
N PHE A 389 14.39 30.38 -6.86
CA PHE A 389 14.02 29.13 -6.17
C PHE A 389 15.20 28.15 -6.13
N ASP A 390 15.83 27.90 -7.28
CA ASP A 390 16.99 26.99 -7.38
C ASP A 390 18.18 27.48 -6.53
N TRP A 391 18.39 28.79 -6.45
CA TRP A 391 19.40 29.37 -5.56
C TRP A 391 19.06 29.15 -4.08
N VAL A 392 17.81 29.37 -3.68
CA VAL A 392 17.36 29.12 -2.29
C VAL A 392 17.48 27.64 -1.94
N ASP A 393 17.11 26.74 -2.85
CA ASP A 393 17.26 25.29 -2.70
C ASP A 393 18.73 24.85 -2.54
N GLY A 394 19.64 25.46 -3.31
CA GLY A 394 21.08 25.19 -3.21
C GLY A 394 21.72 25.72 -1.92
N GLN A 395 21.21 26.84 -1.38
CA GLN A 395 21.69 27.41 -0.11
C GLN A 395 21.09 26.71 1.11
N TRP A 396 19.82 26.28 1.02
CA TRP A 396 19.11 25.55 2.05
C TRP A 396 19.48 24.05 2.00
N ALA A 397 20.76 23.76 2.27
CA ALA A 397 21.16 22.43 2.68
C ALA A 397 20.58 22.22 4.09
N ALA A 398 19.38 21.65 4.17
CA ALA A 398 18.72 21.39 5.44
C ALA A 398 19.73 20.73 6.40
N PRO A 399 19.99 21.32 7.58
CA PRO A 399 20.89 20.72 8.54
C PRO A 399 20.35 19.32 8.85
N SER A 400 21.19 18.31 8.67
CA SER A 400 20.94 16.89 8.97
C SER A 400 19.90 16.13 8.13
N GLY A 401 19.95 16.21 6.79
CA GLY A 401 19.29 15.21 5.93
C GLY A 401 17.77 15.25 5.96
N ALA A 402 17.17 16.39 6.33
CA ALA A 402 15.74 16.57 6.18
C ALA A 402 15.36 16.69 4.70
N GLN A 403 14.24 16.06 4.35
CA GLN A 403 13.64 16.07 3.02
C GLN A 403 13.47 17.51 2.51
N ALA A 404 13.51 17.73 1.18
CA ALA A 404 13.15 19.05 0.63
C ALA A 404 11.71 19.30 1.04
N VAL A 405 11.51 20.23 1.96
CA VAL A 405 10.18 20.70 2.29
C VAL A 405 9.80 21.68 1.18
N PRO A 406 8.68 21.47 0.48
CA PRO A 406 8.21 22.44 -0.49
C PRO A 406 8.05 23.79 0.20
N PHE A 407 8.54 24.84 -0.45
CA PHE A 407 8.41 26.20 0.05
C PHE A 407 7.87 27.12 -1.03
N GLN A 408 7.25 28.20 -0.57
CA GLN A 408 6.73 29.28 -1.38
C GLN A 408 7.45 30.58 -1.06
N LEU A 409 7.75 31.38 -2.08
CA LEU A 409 8.37 32.69 -1.92
C LEU A 409 7.29 33.75 -1.80
N VAL A 410 7.31 34.52 -0.71
CA VAL A 410 6.31 35.55 -0.41
C VAL A 410 6.95 36.93 -0.43
N THR A 411 6.47 37.84 -1.28
CA THR A 411 6.92 39.24 -1.30
C THR A 411 6.35 40.02 -0.13
N ASP A 412 7.06 41.06 0.32
CA ASP A 412 6.62 41.89 1.45
C ASP A 412 5.54 42.92 1.03
N TYR A 413 5.77 43.68 -0.06
CA TYR A 413 4.82 44.68 -0.54
C TYR A 413 4.89 44.90 -2.07
N PRO A 414 3.79 44.72 -2.81
CA PRO A 414 2.54 44.09 -2.39
C PRO A 414 2.76 42.62 -2.04
N ARG A 415 2.07 42.12 -1.00
CA ARG A 415 2.21 40.72 -0.57
C ARG A 415 1.62 39.79 -1.63
N ARG A 416 2.48 38.99 -2.26
CA ARG A 416 2.15 37.95 -3.23
C ARG A 416 2.87 36.68 -2.86
N VAL A 417 2.25 35.54 -3.12
CA VAL A 417 2.79 34.22 -2.84
C VAL A 417 3.10 33.59 -4.19
N PHE A 418 4.31 33.07 -4.34
CA PHE A 418 4.75 32.38 -5.54
C PHE A 418 5.10 30.95 -5.19
N THR A 419 4.58 30.01 -5.96
CA THR A 419 4.99 28.60 -5.94
C THR A 419 5.95 28.31 -7.08
N PHE A 420 6.76 27.27 -6.95
CA PHE A 420 7.71 26.88 -8.00
C PHE A 420 7.03 26.65 -9.36
N ASN A 421 5.89 25.94 -9.36
CA ASN A 421 5.14 25.65 -10.58
C ASN A 421 4.59 26.91 -11.24
N GLU A 422 4.03 27.83 -10.44
CA GLU A 422 3.51 29.11 -10.97
C GLU A 422 4.64 29.97 -11.54
N ALA A 423 5.79 30.02 -10.87
CA ALA A 423 6.97 30.72 -11.36
C ALA A 423 7.50 30.13 -12.68
N ALA A 424 7.49 28.80 -12.81
CA ALA A 424 7.92 28.09 -14.01
C ALA A 424 6.94 28.26 -15.18
N GLU A 425 5.63 28.25 -14.93
CA GLU A 425 4.60 28.41 -15.96
C GLU A 425 4.49 29.85 -16.47
N ALA A 426 4.63 30.83 -15.58
CA ALA A 426 4.47 32.24 -15.93
C ALA A 426 5.76 32.92 -16.40
N GLU A 427 6.92 32.23 -16.37
CA GLU A 427 8.24 32.76 -16.76
C GLU A 427 8.52 34.16 -16.17
N ILE A 428 8.16 34.35 -14.90
CA ILE A 428 8.20 35.66 -14.24
C ILE A 428 9.65 36.09 -14.10
N LYS A 429 9.99 37.27 -14.62
CA LYS A 429 11.32 37.85 -14.49
C LYS A 429 11.50 38.57 -13.16
N VAL A 430 12.72 38.56 -12.65
CA VAL A 430 13.07 39.23 -11.40
C VAL A 430 12.91 40.77 -11.48
N GLU A 431 13.09 41.37 -12.67
CA GLU A 431 12.95 42.82 -12.87
C GLU A 431 11.55 43.37 -12.54
N GLU A 432 10.50 42.54 -12.62
CA GLU A 432 9.12 42.95 -12.36
C GLU A 432 8.88 43.35 -10.89
N PHE A 433 9.75 42.89 -9.98
CA PHE A 433 9.65 43.17 -8.55
C PHE A 433 10.36 44.47 -8.13
N GLY A 434 11.10 45.11 -9.05
CA GLY A 434 11.89 46.30 -8.77
C GLY A 434 13.33 46.00 -8.36
N SER A 435 14.13 47.05 -8.09
CA SER A 435 15.58 46.92 -7.87
C SER A 435 16.00 46.31 -6.53
N LYS A 436 15.10 46.31 -5.54
CA LYS A 436 15.33 45.73 -4.21
C LYS A 436 14.07 45.02 -3.75
N THR A 437 14.14 43.71 -3.64
CA THR A 437 12.99 42.89 -3.27
C THR A 437 13.33 41.99 -2.09
N LEU A 438 12.45 41.97 -1.10
CA LEU A 438 12.52 41.07 0.04
C LEU A 438 11.47 39.98 -0.13
N PHE A 439 11.92 38.73 -0.15
CA PHE A 439 11.08 37.55 -0.08
C PHE A 439 11.18 36.91 1.31
N SER A 440 10.08 36.28 1.73
CA SER A 440 10.04 35.34 2.85
C SER A 440 9.76 33.96 2.28
N ALA A 441 10.63 32.98 2.56
CA ALA A 441 10.32 31.59 2.29
C ALA A 441 9.35 31.08 3.37
N GLN A 442 8.18 30.60 2.97
CA GLN A 442 7.24 29.92 3.86
C GLN A 442 7.20 28.45 3.48
N PHE A 443 7.27 27.56 4.47
CA PHE A 443 7.08 26.12 4.28
C PHE A 443 5.61 25.80 4.52
N ASP A 444 5.06 24.88 3.75
CA ASP A 444 3.75 24.31 4.04
C ASP A 444 3.88 23.38 5.26
N ASP A 445 3.12 23.67 6.32
CA ASP A 445 3.07 22.90 7.58
C ASP A 445 2.43 21.52 7.42
#